data_AF-A0A0F7ZLT0-F1
#
_entry.id   AF-A0A0F7ZLT0-F1
#
_cell.length_a   1.000
_cell.length_b   1.000
_cell.length_c   1.000
_cell.angle_alpha   90.00
_cell.angle_beta   90.00
_cell.angle_gamma   90.00
#
_symmetry.space_group_name_H-M   'P 1'
#
loop_
_entity.id
_entity.type
_entity.pdbx_description
1 polymer ?
#
loop_
_entity_poly.entity_id
_entity_poly.type
_entity_poly.pdbx_seq_one_letter_code
_entity_poly.pdbx_strand_id
1 'polypeptide(L)'
;MQQNISWPAENFLGNEALGERAQFQRRQEHPMERDLKQQRRDALPFKGDREPSADGEYPPLAWTLIWRDTYSNIYGYYVQDHIRRWGYVFWDAPRLERTGGREVLARQWEADWGPTDPRDLVM
;
A
#
# COMPACT_ATOMS: atom_id res chain seq x y z
N MET A 1 -44.28 -6.11 0.74
CA MET A 1 -43.50 -6.89 -0.24
C MET A 1 -42.14 -6.24 -0.39
N GLN A 2 -41.13 -6.71 0.36
CA GLN A 2 -39.74 -6.32 0.19
C GLN A 2 -39.08 -7.34 -0.73
N GLN A 3 -38.54 -6.87 -1.86
CA GLN A 3 -37.74 -7.65 -2.79
C GLN A 3 -36.37 -7.86 -2.14
N ASN A 4 -36.06 -9.11 -1.81
CA ASN A 4 -34.79 -9.53 -1.23
C ASN A 4 -33.74 -9.50 -2.34
N ILE A 5 -32.84 -8.51 -2.34
CA ILE A 5 -31.69 -8.49 -3.24
C ILE A 5 -30.72 -9.54 -2.71
N SER A 6 -30.78 -10.75 -3.26
CA SER A 6 -29.78 -11.78 -3.01
C SER A 6 -28.46 -11.32 -3.64
N TRP A 7 -27.51 -10.91 -2.81
CA TRP A 7 -26.13 -10.71 -3.20
C TRP A 7 -25.49 -12.03 -3.66
N PRO A 8 -24.94 -12.13 -4.88
CA PRO A 8 -23.91 -13.12 -5.19
C PRO A 8 -22.54 -12.44 -4.97
N ALA A 9 -22.18 -12.15 -3.71
CA ALA A 9 -21.10 -11.20 -3.40
C ALA A 9 -19.68 -11.76 -3.27
N GLU A 10 -19.41 -13.06 -3.41
CA GLU A 10 -18.09 -13.56 -2.98
C GLU A 10 -17.18 -14.12 -4.07
N ASN A 11 -17.67 -14.44 -5.28
CA ASN A 11 -16.83 -15.17 -6.26
C ASN A 11 -16.84 -14.66 -7.71
N PHE A 12 -17.54 -13.57 -8.04
CA PHE A 12 -17.69 -13.17 -9.46
C PHE A 12 -16.46 -12.46 -10.05
N LEU A 13 -15.58 -11.90 -9.21
CA LEU A 13 -14.28 -11.33 -9.61
C LEU A 13 -13.11 -12.13 -9.01
N GLY A 14 -13.36 -13.40 -8.67
CA GLY A 14 -12.44 -14.24 -7.91
C GLY A 14 -11.07 -14.32 -8.57
N ASN A 15 -10.02 -14.01 -7.80
CA ASN A 15 -8.57 -14.21 -7.99
C ASN A 15 -7.91 -13.95 -9.36
N GLU A 16 -8.59 -14.04 -10.49
CA GLU A 16 -8.07 -13.85 -11.84
C GLU A 16 -8.04 -12.37 -12.20
N ALA A 17 -9.15 -11.63 -12.02
CA ALA A 17 -9.23 -10.21 -12.41
C ALA A 17 -8.43 -9.26 -11.50
N LEU A 18 -8.32 -9.59 -10.20
CA LEU A 18 -7.53 -8.85 -9.21
C LEU A 18 -6.22 -9.56 -8.85
N GLY A 19 -5.93 -10.69 -9.51
CA GLY A 19 -4.73 -11.46 -9.27
C GLY A 19 -3.46 -10.75 -9.73
N GLU A 20 -2.33 -11.26 -9.22
CA GLU A 20 -0.99 -10.76 -9.56
C GLU A 20 -0.79 -10.64 -11.08
N ARG A 21 -1.08 -11.71 -11.82
CA ARG A 21 -0.88 -11.76 -13.28
C ARG A 21 -1.74 -10.74 -14.01
N ALA A 22 -3.00 -10.56 -13.62
CA ALA A 22 -3.86 -9.57 -14.27
C ALA A 22 -3.43 -8.14 -13.93
N GLN A 23 -3.00 -7.87 -12.70
CA GLN A 23 -2.46 -6.57 -12.33
C GLN A 23 -1.16 -6.28 -13.07
N PHE A 24 -0.28 -7.27 -13.22
CA PHE A 24 0.97 -7.16 -13.96
C PHE A 24 0.70 -6.87 -15.45
N GLN A 25 -0.12 -7.69 -16.10
CA GLN A 25 -0.51 -7.50 -17.50
C GLN A 25 -1.15 -6.12 -17.72
N ARG A 26 -2.05 -5.71 -16.83
CA ARG A 26 -2.69 -4.40 -16.90
C ARG A 26 -1.69 -3.25 -16.72
N ARG A 27 -0.67 -3.36 -15.85
CA ARG A 27 0.38 -2.34 -15.71
C ARG A 27 1.19 -2.18 -17.00
N GLN A 28 1.44 -3.27 -17.72
CA GLN A 28 2.21 -3.25 -18.97
C GLN A 28 1.38 -2.74 -20.16
N GLU A 29 0.16 -3.26 -20.35
CA GLU A 29 -0.65 -2.96 -21.54
C GLU A 29 -1.40 -1.64 -21.40
N HIS A 30 -1.83 -1.30 -20.18
CA HIS A 30 -2.71 -0.16 -19.90
C HIS A 30 -2.29 0.55 -18.60
N PRO A 31 -1.10 1.16 -18.55
CA PRO A 31 -0.63 1.90 -17.38
C PRO A 31 -1.57 3.06 -17.08
N MET A 32 -1.93 3.21 -15.80
CA MET A 32 -2.69 4.35 -15.29
C MET A 32 -1.76 5.35 -14.62
N GLU A 33 -2.24 6.57 -14.38
CA GLU A 33 -1.43 7.63 -13.75
C GLU A 33 -0.82 7.18 -12.41
N ARG A 34 -1.53 6.38 -11.61
CA ARG A 34 -0.99 5.79 -10.38
C ARG A 34 0.19 4.85 -10.59
N ASP A 35 0.23 4.13 -11.70
CA ASP A 35 1.36 3.25 -12.02
C ASP A 35 2.57 4.07 -12.43
N LEU A 36 2.35 5.13 -13.22
CA LEU A 36 3.38 6.08 -13.60
C LEU A 36 3.91 6.86 -12.38
N LYS A 37 3.04 7.28 -11.47
CA LYS A 37 3.38 7.89 -10.18
C LYS A 37 4.30 6.97 -9.36
N GLN A 38 4.02 5.66 -9.34
CA GLN A 38 4.89 4.67 -8.72
C GLN A 38 6.22 4.53 -9.47
N GLN A 39 6.21 4.45 -10.81
CA GLN A 39 7.42 4.34 -11.64
C GLN A 39 8.42 5.47 -11.38
N ARG A 40 7.90 6.70 -11.34
CA ARG A 40 8.67 7.92 -11.10
C ARG A 40 9.09 8.09 -9.64
N ARG A 41 8.56 7.26 -8.74
CA ARG A 41 8.72 7.38 -7.28
C ARG A 41 8.31 8.78 -6.79
N ASP A 42 7.18 9.28 -7.28
CA ASP A 42 6.69 10.62 -6.92
C ASP A 42 6.61 10.76 -5.39
N ALA A 43 6.99 11.94 -4.88
CA ALA A 43 7.06 12.18 -3.45
C ALA A 43 5.69 12.03 -2.77
N LEU A 44 5.67 11.27 -1.67
CA LEU A 44 4.53 11.09 -0.79
C LEU A 44 5.00 11.16 0.69
N PRO A 45 5.48 12.31 1.15
CA PRO A 45 5.96 12.48 2.51
C PRO A 45 4.79 12.50 3.51
N PHE A 46 5.10 12.15 4.75
CA PHE A 46 4.15 12.28 5.86
C PHE A 46 3.82 13.75 6.12
N LYS A 47 2.52 14.09 6.20
CA LYS A 47 2.03 15.47 6.39
C LYS A 47 1.38 15.70 7.75
N GLY A 48 1.61 14.79 8.70
CA GLY A 48 1.00 14.81 10.02
C GLY A 48 -0.22 13.89 10.12
N ASP A 49 -0.64 13.69 11.37
CA ASP A 49 -1.76 12.83 11.75
C ASP A 49 -3.10 13.47 11.40
N ARG A 50 -3.50 13.36 10.13
CA ARG A 50 -4.76 13.91 9.60
C ARG A 50 -5.46 12.91 8.72
N GLU A 51 -6.78 12.92 8.76
CA GLU A 51 -7.60 12.15 7.82
C GLU A 51 -7.48 12.74 6.40
N PRO A 52 -7.50 11.90 5.35
CA PRO A 52 -7.61 12.38 3.97
C PRO A 52 -8.77 13.36 3.81
N SER A 53 -8.48 14.55 3.25
CA SER A 53 -9.48 15.59 2.98
C SER A 53 -9.43 16.00 1.51
N ALA A 54 -10.37 16.85 1.09
CA ALA A 54 -10.34 17.47 -0.23
C ALA A 54 -9.04 18.28 -0.50
N ASP A 55 -8.31 18.64 0.56
CA ASP A 55 -7.09 19.45 0.50
C ASP A 55 -5.83 18.62 0.21
N GLY A 56 -5.93 17.29 0.17
CA GLY A 56 -4.86 16.43 -0.34
C GLY A 56 -4.71 15.06 0.33
N GLU A 57 -3.71 14.33 -0.14
CA GLU A 57 -3.30 13.03 0.42
C GLU A 57 -2.54 13.23 1.74
N TYR A 58 -3.04 12.61 2.81
CA TYR A 58 -2.39 12.47 4.11
C TYR A 58 -2.14 10.98 4.34
N PRO A 59 -0.95 10.45 4.01
CA PRO A 59 -0.64 9.05 4.22
C PRO A 59 -0.34 8.76 5.71
N PRO A 60 -0.60 7.53 6.19
CA PRO A 60 -0.11 7.06 7.49
C PRO A 60 1.43 7.12 7.55
N LEU A 61 2.00 7.48 8.72
CA LEU A 61 3.45 7.58 8.89
C LEU A 61 4.16 6.27 8.54
N ALA A 62 3.66 5.14 9.02
CA ALA A 62 4.29 3.85 8.74
C ALA A 62 4.32 3.53 7.23
N TRP A 63 3.31 3.97 6.46
CA TRP A 63 3.30 3.79 5.02
C TRP A 63 4.40 4.61 4.33
N THR A 64 4.60 5.86 4.74
CA THR A 64 5.68 6.67 4.15
C THR A 64 7.05 6.15 4.56
N LEU A 65 7.21 5.61 5.78
CA LEU A 65 8.45 4.97 6.20
C LEU A 65 8.77 3.72 5.37
N ILE A 66 7.79 2.85 5.16
CA ILE A 66 7.93 1.63 4.35
C ILE A 66 8.39 1.99 2.93
N TRP A 67 7.79 3.02 2.34
CA TRP A 67 8.07 3.41 0.95
C TRP A 67 9.10 4.52 0.80
N ARG A 68 9.80 4.91 1.88
CA ARG A 68 10.83 5.96 1.89
C ARG A 68 10.30 7.29 1.33
N ASP A 69 9.15 7.73 1.83
CA ASP A 69 8.46 8.98 1.47
C ASP A 69 8.15 9.11 -0.02
N THR A 70 8.01 7.99 -0.73
CA THR A 70 7.64 7.96 -2.15
C THR A 70 6.40 7.10 -2.38
N TYR A 71 5.67 7.39 -3.44
CA TYR A 71 4.41 6.74 -3.74
C TYR A 71 4.59 5.24 -4.05
N SER A 72 3.60 4.46 -3.63
CA SER A 72 3.51 3.03 -3.92
C SER A 72 2.06 2.66 -4.24
N ASN A 73 1.87 1.94 -5.35
CA ASN A 73 0.62 1.37 -5.80
C ASN A 73 0.63 -0.16 -5.72
N ILE A 74 1.60 -0.78 -5.04
CA ILE A 74 1.60 -2.23 -4.81
C ILE A 74 0.83 -2.58 -3.55
N TYR A 75 0.10 -3.69 -3.62
CA TYR A 75 -0.74 -4.22 -2.55
C TYR A 75 -0.84 -5.74 -2.68
N GLY A 76 -1.38 -6.39 -1.65
CA GLY A 76 -1.51 -7.85 -1.63
C GLY A 76 -0.18 -8.54 -1.29
N TYR A 77 0.13 -9.64 -1.99
CA TYR A 77 1.28 -10.51 -1.70
C TYR A 77 2.63 -9.77 -1.62
N TYR A 78 2.81 -8.68 -2.36
CA TYR A 78 4.03 -7.86 -2.33
C TYR A 78 4.27 -7.08 -1.03
N VAL A 79 3.28 -7.03 -0.13
CA VAL A 79 3.45 -6.45 1.19
C VAL A 79 2.99 -7.50 2.20
N GLN A 80 3.94 -8.15 2.86
CA GLN A 80 3.63 -9.17 3.85
C GLN A 80 2.66 -8.64 4.91
N ASP A 81 1.77 -9.50 5.39
CA ASP A 81 0.68 -9.12 6.29
C ASP A 81 1.12 -8.35 7.53
N HIS A 82 2.26 -8.73 8.10
CA HIS A 82 2.77 -8.09 9.31
C HIS A 82 3.26 -6.66 9.03
N ILE A 83 3.93 -6.41 7.91
CA ILE A 83 4.33 -5.06 7.45
C ILE A 83 3.12 -4.24 7.02
N ARG A 84 2.20 -4.86 6.28
CA ARG A 84 0.97 -4.23 5.79
C ARG A 84 0.11 -3.65 6.92
N ARG A 85 0.03 -4.37 8.05
CA ARG A 85 -0.69 -3.90 9.25
C ARG A 85 -0.08 -2.64 9.85
N TRP A 86 1.25 -2.50 9.83
CA TRP A 86 1.89 -1.23 10.23
C TRP A 86 1.40 -0.09 9.34
N GLY A 87 1.50 -0.29 8.02
CA GLY A 87 1.11 0.70 7.02
C GLY A 87 -0.34 1.16 7.11
N TYR A 88 -1.28 0.30 7.52
CA TYR A 88 -2.70 0.67 7.64
C TYR A 88 -3.10 1.24 9.00
N VAL A 89 -2.38 0.90 10.08
CA VAL A 89 -2.81 1.20 11.47
C VAL A 89 -2.02 2.34 12.09
N PHE A 90 -0.73 2.49 11.77
CA PHE A 90 0.11 3.51 12.41
C PHE A 90 0.07 4.84 11.68
N TRP A 91 -0.98 5.59 12.02
CA TRP A 91 -1.07 7.01 11.76
C TRP A 91 -0.28 7.76 12.84
N ASP A 92 -0.65 7.58 14.13
CA ASP A 92 -0.08 8.21 15.33
C ASP A 92 1.46 8.21 15.39
N ALA A 93 2.06 9.31 14.90
CA ALA A 93 3.50 9.51 14.85
C ALA A 93 4.16 9.55 16.24
N PRO A 94 3.63 10.29 17.24
CA PRO A 94 4.21 10.29 18.59
C PRO A 94 4.31 8.90 19.21
N ARG A 95 3.31 8.04 18.99
CA ARG A 95 3.33 6.66 19.51
C ARG A 95 4.40 5.82 18.83
N LEU A 96 4.54 5.93 17.51
CA LEU A 96 5.54 5.16 16.76
C LEU A 96 6.95 5.49 17.24
N GLU A 97 7.26 6.77 17.42
CA GLU A 97 8.57 7.24 17.91
C GLU A 97 8.83 6.80 19.35
N ARG A 98 7.87 7.03 20.27
CA ARG A 98 8.03 6.70 21.69
C ARG A 98 8.26 5.21 21.94
N THR A 99 7.74 4.34 21.08
CA THR A 99 7.84 2.88 21.24
C THR A 99 9.03 2.27 20.50
N GLY A 100 9.82 3.06 19.76
CA GLY A 100 10.85 2.53 18.87
C GLY A 100 10.27 1.71 17.71
N GLY A 101 9.03 2.00 17.32
CA GLY A 101 8.32 1.28 16.27
C GLY A 101 8.97 1.46 14.90
N ARG A 102 9.68 2.58 14.69
CA ARG A 102 10.42 2.86 13.46
C ARG A 102 11.55 1.85 13.24
N GLU A 103 12.30 1.52 14.29
CA GLU A 103 13.38 0.54 14.23
C GLU A 103 12.85 -0.88 14.03
N VAL A 104 11.73 -1.22 14.66
CA VAL A 104 11.05 -2.52 14.47
C VAL A 104 10.59 -2.67 13.02
N LEU A 105 9.95 -1.64 12.47
CA LEU A 105 9.47 -1.61 11.10
C LEU A 105 10.64 -1.75 10.10
N ALA A 106 11.74 -1.04 10.33
CA ALA A 106 12.93 -1.13 9.50
C ALA A 106 13.55 -2.54 9.51
N ARG A 107 13.63 -3.18 10.69
CA ARG A 107 14.14 -4.55 10.82
C ARG A 107 13.24 -5.59 10.15
N GLN A 108 11.93 -5.43 10.25
CA GLN A 108 10.96 -6.33 9.59
C GLN A 108 11.02 -6.17 8.07
N TRP A 109 11.11 -4.93 7.58
CA TRP A 109 11.31 -4.68 6.16
C TRP A 109 12.59 -5.33 5.62
N GLU A 110 13.71 -5.16 6.32
CA GLU A 110 14.99 -5.79 5.95
C GLU A 110 14.91 -7.33 6.00
N ALA A 111 14.19 -7.90 6.96
CA ALA A 111 14.01 -9.35 7.03
C ALA A 111 13.20 -9.92 5.86
N ASP A 112 12.21 -9.18 5.36
CA ASP A 112 11.33 -9.62 4.28
C ASP A 112 11.91 -9.39 2.88
N TRP A 113 12.52 -8.23 2.66
CA TRP A 113 12.94 -7.77 1.34
C TRP A 113 14.44 -7.51 1.24
N GLY A 114 15.15 -7.42 2.36
CA GLY A 114 16.55 -7.01 2.40
C GLY A 114 16.77 -5.69 1.65
N PRO A 115 17.76 -5.62 0.74
CA PRO A 115 18.02 -4.42 -0.05
C PRO A 115 17.04 -4.23 -1.22
N THR A 116 16.19 -5.21 -1.53
CA THR A 116 15.30 -5.19 -2.70
C THR A 116 14.08 -4.31 -2.44
N ASP A 117 13.71 -3.46 -3.41
CA ASP A 117 12.44 -2.75 -3.37
C ASP A 117 11.41 -3.53 -4.22
N PRO A 118 10.31 -4.02 -3.63
CA PRO A 118 9.31 -4.81 -4.36
C PRO A 118 8.62 -4.03 -5.48
N ARG A 119 8.69 -2.69 -5.48
CA ARG A 119 8.20 -1.89 -6.60
C ARG A 119 8.97 -2.13 -7.90
N ASP A 120 10.19 -2.64 -7.84
CA ASP A 120 11.00 -2.95 -9.02
C ASP A 120 10.66 -4.32 -9.64
N LEU A 121 9.85 -5.12 -8.95
CA LEU A 121 9.42 -6.45 -9.41
C LEU A 121 8.11 -6.43 -10.20
N VAL A 122 7.40 -5.29 -10.17
CA VAL A 122 6.02 -5.17 -10.70
C VAL A 122 5.91 -4.17 -11.87
N MET A 123 7.05 -3.69 -12.34
CA MET A 123 7.19 -2.74 -13.45
C MET A 123 7.73 -3.49 -14.67
#